data_AF-A0AAU5NFE7-F1
#
_entry.id   AF-A0AAU5NFE7-F1
#
_cell.length_a   1.000
_cell.length_b   1.000
_cell.length_c   1.000
_cell.angle_alpha   90.00
_cell.angle_beta   90.00
_cell.angle_gamma   90.00
#
_symmetry.space_group_name_H-M   'P 1'
#
loop_
_entity.id
_entity.type
_entity.pdbx_description
1 polymer ?
#
loop_
_entity_poly.entity_id
_entity_poly.type
_entity_poly.pdbx_seq_one_letter_code
_entity_poly.pdbx_strand_id
1 'polypeptide(L)'
;MSELYAAEKGAEAVPVETTAPARTDPADAWAEPEEPADEGNAEPAGITGEPKEPDDADEPGEPEWGREDDAAVPGSGGATGLDARARDGHPAASGEDTYPAEPEDPEEAESPVEPEEPQGPERPDGPGDPDEADGLEGDEGAETPEESAEAESPEDRAGVSGGSAADEPSVTGKFMDRVKGAFSSGDSVREISETVDRPDFHLPGRAYPPDAYGTPLDRPDGTRTPLFDGVPHRDQTQQGALGDCGVIATLGAVAEHRPQDIVDRMKENEDGTYEVSLNEAKSVGFGRYEPTGTVVKLTVTGDLPVYSEIPSVAAFADSAETGVAWAPIMEKAIAGVDRTWSEDKQASWQSTHVRTDAFPTGYTRLNFGTKSSDRAELLVQLTGTPAQVWDVPTGYDHHGRDAKTQFRQDIAEKLADGCPVIVATRHQKKGESPLPGKLVAGHAYELTAINEIGRFELRNPYNARDPKPLTFDELRDSILPNYVTLEKK
;
A
#
# COMPACT_ATOMS: atom_id res chain seq x y z
N MET A 1 30.59 -55.24 11.66
CA MET A 1 29.12 -55.18 11.53
C MET A 1 28.83 -54.05 10.55
N SER A 2 29.22 -54.19 9.28
CA SER A 2 28.54 -54.96 8.21
C SER A 2 27.18 -54.32 7.93
N GLU A 3 27.14 -53.34 7.03
CA GLU A 3 26.68 -53.52 5.63
C GLU A 3 25.29 -54.14 5.55
N LEU A 4 24.29 -53.34 5.13
CA LEU A 4 23.13 -53.71 4.31
C LEU A 4 22.16 -52.51 4.23
N TYR A 5 22.16 -51.80 3.10
CA TYR A 5 20.95 -51.12 2.59
C TYR A 5 20.95 -51.26 1.08
N ALA A 6 20.07 -52.11 0.59
CA ALA A 6 19.77 -52.32 -0.82
C ALA A 6 18.32 -51.92 -1.07
N ALA A 7 18.16 -50.99 -2.01
CA ALA A 7 17.12 -50.87 -3.03
C ALA A 7 15.66 -51.25 -2.71
N GLU A 8 14.78 -50.25 -2.72
CA GLU A 8 13.43 -50.38 -3.31
C GLU A 8 13.28 -49.39 -4.47
N LYS A 9 12.99 -49.94 -5.65
CA LYS A 9 12.69 -49.25 -6.90
C LYS A 9 11.18 -49.34 -7.13
N GLY A 10 10.60 -48.22 -7.56
CA GLY A 10 9.66 -48.19 -8.68
C GLY A 10 8.17 -48.33 -8.36
N ALA A 11 7.49 -47.19 -8.24
CA ALA A 11 6.12 -47.04 -8.68
C ALA A 11 6.07 -45.85 -9.65
N GLU A 12 5.87 -46.15 -10.93
CA GLU A 12 5.63 -45.16 -12.00
C GLU A 12 4.29 -44.46 -11.74
N ALA A 13 4.33 -43.14 -11.60
CA ALA A 13 3.15 -42.30 -11.62
C ALA A 13 2.76 -42.03 -13.09
N VAL A 14 1.52 -42.39 -13.44
CA VAL A 14 0.89 -42.06 -14.71
C VAL A 14 0.57 -40.56 -14.73
N PRO A 15 0.93 -39.80 -15.77
CA PRO A 15 0.57 -38.39 -15.86
C PRO A 15 -0.93 -38.27 -16.15
N VAL A 16 -1.65 -37.56 -15.29
CA VAL A 16 -3.02 -37.11 -15.56
C VAL A 16 -2.89 -35.79 -16.32
N GLU A 17 -3.32 -35.82 -17.59
CA GLU A 17 -3.35 -34.68 -18.48
C GLU A 17 -4.57 -33.81 -18.13
N THR A 18 -4.34 -32.73 -17.38
CA THR A 18 -5.39 -31.76 -17.02
C THR A 18 -5.46 -30.70 -18.11
N THR A 19 -6.41 -30.84 -19.04
CA THR A 19 -6.76 -29.78 -19.99
C THR A 19 -7.41 -28.62 -19.26
N ALA A 20 -6.72 -27.49 -19.16
CA ALA A 20 -7.28 -26.23 -18.69
C ALA A 20 -8.31 -25.71 -19.71
N PRO A 21 -9.48 -25.20 -19.27
CA PRO A 21 -10.43 -24.57 -20.19
C PRO A 21 -9.86 -23.24 -20.71
N ALA A 22 -10.12 -22.97 -21.99
CA ALA A 22 -9.71 -21.75 -22.67
C ALA A 22 -10.24 -20.50 -21.96
N ARG A 23 -9.34 -19.57 -21.63
CA ARG A 23 -9.66 -18.19 -21.23
C ARG A 23 -10.42 -17.52 -22.38
N THR A 24 -11.62 -17.02 -22.08
CA THR A 24 -12.34 -16.09 -22.95
C THR A 24 -12.04 -14.69 -22.44
N ASP A 25 -11.54 -13.81 -23.31
CA ASP A 25 -11.33 -12.39 -23.02
C ASP A 25 -12.68 -11.68 -22.82
N PRO A 26 -12.98 -11.08 -21.65
CA PRO A 26 -14.16 -10.26 -21.48
C PRO A 26 -13.79 -8.79 -21.70
N ALA A 27 -13.55 -8.40 -22.96
CA ALA A 27 -13.26 -7.01 -23.31
C ALA A 27 -14.51 -6.18 -23.69
N ASP A 28 -15.71 -6.77 -23.79
CA ASP A 28 -16.86 -6.12 -24.45
C ASP A 28 -18.17 -6.04 -23.64
N ALA A 29 -18.13 -6.10 -22.30
CA ALA A 29 -19.36 -6.09 -21.48
C ALA A 29 -19.85 -4.71 -21.00
N TRP A 30 -19.24 -3.59 -21.43
CA TRP A 30 -19.70 -2.24 -21.08
C TRP A 30 -20.33 -1.54 -22.27
N ALA A 31 -21.47 -2.07 -22.74
CA ALA A 31 -22.37 -1.33 -23.61
C ALA A 31 -23.14 -0.30 -22.77
N GLU A 32 -23.09 0.96 -23.20
CA GLU A 32 -23.83 2.07 -22.59
C GLU A 32 -25.35 1.78 -22.60
N PRO A 33 -26.08 1.99 -21.50
CA PRO A 33 -27.53 1.83 -21.49
C PRO A 33 -28.18 2.91 -22.37
N GLU A 34 -29.02 2.48 -23.31
CA GLU A 34 -29.87 3.35 -24.11
C GLU A 34 -30.76 4.25 -23.22
N GLU A 35 -30.81 5.54 -23.55
CA GLU A 35 -31.67 6.52 -22.88
C GLU A 35 -33.15 6.08 -22.97
N PRO A 36 -33.88 5.99 -21.85
CA PRO A 36 -35.32 5.74 -21.92
C PRO A 36 -36.05 6.96 -22.47
N ALA A 37 -37.00 6.68 -23.36
CA ALA A 37 -37.86 7.64 -24.01
C ALA A 37 -38.68 8.48 -23.00
N ASP A 38 -38.80 9.76 -23.36
CA ASP A 38 -39.61 10.81 -22.74
C ASP A 38 -41.09 10.40 -22.64
N GLU A 39 -41.53 10.01 -21.43
CA GLU A 39 -42.93 9.80 -21.10
C GLU A 39 -43.42 10.84 -20.09
N GLY A 40 -44.25 11.77 -20.59
CA GLY A 40 -45.61 11.90 -20.07
C GLY A 40 -45.77 12.57 -18.71
N ASN A 41 -45.75 13.90 -18.74
CA ASN A 41 -46.25 14.82 -17.73
C ASN A 41 -47.62 14.41 -17.14
N ALA A 42 -47.69 14.14 -15.83
CA ALA A 42 -48.93 14.04 -15.08
C ALA A 42 -48.77 14.68 -13.68
N GLU A 43 -49.42 15.84 -13.50
CA GLU A 43 -49.63 16.46 -12.19
C GLU A 43 -50.50 15.56 -11.28
N PRO A 44 -50.31 15.67 -9.95
CA PRO A 44 -51.50 15.95 -9.16
C PRO A 44 -51.29 16.96 -8.02
N ALA A 45 -52.28 17.86 -7.96
CA ALA A 45 -53.08 18.29 -6.81
C ALA A 45 -52.38 18.61 -5.48
N GLY A 46 -52.54 19.87 -5.07
CA GLY A 46 -51.97 20.44 -3.86
C GLY A 46 -52.63 19.99 -2.55
N ILE A 47 -51.82 20.10 -1.51
CA ILE A 47 -52.26 20.06 -0.11
C ILE A 47 -51.65 21.29 0.57
N THR A 48 -52.53 22.24 0.88
CA THR A 48 -52.29 23.41 1.72
C THR A 48 -52.27 22.98 3.18
N GLY A 49 -51.18 23.26 3.90
CA GLY A 49 -51.09 23.11 5.34
C GLY A 49 -49.90 23.89 5.88
N GLU A 50 -50.15 25.13 6.32
CA GLU A 50 -49.20 25.95 7.09
C GLU A 50 -48.92 25.31 8.45
N PRO A 51 -47.66 25.18 8.87
CA PRO A 51 -47.31 25.01 10.27
C PRO A 51 -46.87 26.34 10.90
N LYS A 52 -47.49 26.58 12.04
CA LYS A 52 -47.31 27.65 13.01
C LYS A 52 -45.86 27.74 13.53
N GLU A 53 -45.32 28.96 13.59
CA GLU A 53 -44.09 29.32 14.31
C GLU A 53 -44.22 29.01 15.82
N PRO A 54 -43.12 28.57 16.46
CA PRO A 54 -42.88 28.84 17.87
C PRO A 54 -41.77 29.89 18.08
N ASP A 55 -42.10 30.82 18.96
CA ASP A 55 -41.32 31.91 19.51
C ASP A 55 -39.97 31.48 20.16
N ASP A 56 -38.99 32.37 20.01
CA ASP A 56 -37.97 32.84 20.97
C ASP A 56 -37.33 31.86 21.97
N ALA A 57 -36.02 31.61 21.79
CA ALA A 57 -35.06 31.51 22.91
C ALA A 57 -33.59 31.65 22.44
N ASP A 58 -32.96 32.73 22.90
CA ASP A 58 -31.55 32.93 23.29
C ASP A 58 -30.39 32.64 22.29
N GLU A 59 -29.85 33.74 21.77
CA GLU A 59 -28.51 33.88 21.19
C GLU A 59 -27.39 33.70 22.24
N PRO A 60 -26.29 33.03 21.87
CA PRO A 60 -24.97 33.39 22.39
C PRO A 60 -24.10 34.02 21.28
N GLY A 61 -23.58 35.20 21.61
CA GLY A 61 -22.92 36.12 20.68
C GLY A 61 -21.64 35.61 20.00
N GLU A 62 -21.47 36.10 18.78
CA GLU A 62 -20.26 35.96 17.97
C GLU A 62 -19.19 37.00 18.39
N PRO A 63 -17.91 36.64 18.43
CA PRO A 63 -16.84 37.61 18.55
C PRO A 63 -16.47 38.25 17.20
N GLU A 64 -16.59 39.59 17.17
CA GLU A 64 -16.06 40.50 16.16
C GLU A 64 -14.56 40.24 15.89
N TRP A 65 -14.19 40.10 14.61
CA TRP A 65 -12.84 40.37 14.15
C TRP A 65 -12.86 41.32 12.96
N GLY A 66 -12.00 42.33 13.07
CA GLY A 66 -12.04 43.58 12.33
C GLY A 66 -11.87 43.47 10.81
N ARG A 67 -12.65 44.31 10.14
CA ARG A 67 -12.35 44.86 8.82
C ARG A 67 -11.10 45.74 8.89
N GLU A 68 -10.24 45.61 7.89
CA GLU A 68 -9.57 46.75 7.29
C GLU A 68 -9.82 46.70 5.77
N ASP A 69 -10.41 47.80 5.28
CA ASP A 69 -10.54 48.22 3.89
C ASP A 69 -9.12 48.46 3.30
N ASP A 70 -8.80 48.44 2.00
CA ASP A 70 -9.38 49.19 0.89
C ASP A 70 -8.65 48.74 -0.40
N ALA A 71 -9.39 48.63 -1.52
CA ALA A 71 -9.06 49.23 -2.83
C ALA A 71 -9.88 48.56 -3.96
N ALA A 72 -11.04 49.16 -4.24
CA ALA A 72 -11.78 49.04 -5.49
C ALA A 72 -11.03 49.79 -6.63
N VAL A 73 -11.23 49.54 -7.93
CA VAL A 73 -12.27 50.08 -8.86
C VAL A 73 -11.67 49.85 -10.30
N PRO A 74 -12.39 49.89 -11.45
CA PRO A 74 -13.51 49.10 -12.00
C PRO A 74 -13.13 48.56 -13.43
N GLY A 75 -13.94 48.01 -14.34
CA GLY A 75 -15.38 47.84 -14.52
C GLY A 75 -15.72 47.44 -15.97
N SER A 76 -17.01 47.15 -16.17
CA SER A 76 -17.82 47.16 -17.43
C SER A 76 -17.32 46.32 -18.61
N GLY A 77 -18.04 45.28 -19.06
CA GLY A 77 -19.32 45.32 -19.78
C GLY A 77 -19.09 44.48 -21.06
N GLY A 78 -19.92 43.54 -21.52
CA GLY A 78 -21.33 43.56 -21.88
C GLY A 78 -21.47 42.81 -23.23
N ALA A 79 -22.70 42.41 -23.60
CA ALA A 79 -23.15 41.82 -24.88
C ALA A 79 -22.81 40.32 -25.11
N THR A 80 -23.76 39.38 -25.18
CA THR A 80 -24.82 39.09 -26.19
C THR A 80 -24.31 38.85 -27.62
N GLY A 81 -24.53 37.63 -28.12
CA GLY A 81 -24.42 37.20 -29.52
C GLY A 81 -24.17 35.69 -29.54
N LEU A 82 -25.17 34.80 -29.67
CA LEU A 82 -25.86 34.45 -30.90
C LEU A 82 -24.95 34.51 -32.12
N ASP A 83 -24.37 33.37 -32.50
CA ASP A 83 -24.15 33.07 -33.91
C ASP A 83 -24.29 31.57 -34.18
N ALA A 84 -25.34 31.27 -34.93
CA ALA A 84 -25.58 30.03 -35.61
C ALA A 84 -24.93 30.10 -37.00
N ARG A 85 -24.17 29.07 -37.38
CA ARG A 85 -23.83 28.66 -38.77
C ARG A 85 -23.15 27.31 -38.66
N ALA A 86 -23.81 26.19 -38.97
CA ALA A 86 -24.12 25.69 -40.33
C ALA A 86 -22.87 25.55 -41.20
N ARG A 87 -22.52 24.28 -41.51
CA ARG A 87 -22.08 23.71 -42.79
C ARG A 87 -21.26 22.43 -42.53
N ASP A 88 -21.79 21.28 -42.94
CA ASP A 88 -21.43 20.51 -44.15
C ASP A 88 -20.12 19.72 -43.93
N GLY A 89 -20.01 18.41 -44.12
CA GLY A 89 -20.94 17.42 -44.64
C GLY A 89 -20.29 16.04 -44.55
N HIS A 90 -21.13 15.01 -44.40
CA HIS A 90 -20.76 13.62 -44.65
C HIS A 90 -20.40 13.40 -46.13
N PRO A 91 -19.46 12.48 -46.39
CA PRO A 91 -19.67 11.52 -47.45
C PRO A 91 -19.85 10.12 -46.88
N ALA A 92 -20.93 9.49 -47.32
CA ALA A 92 -21.12 8.06 -47.28
C ALA A 92 -20.11 7.39 -48.22
N ALA A 93 -19.49 6.32 -47.77
CA ALA A 93 -18.80 5.36 -48.62
C ALA A 93 -19.23 3.95 -48.22
N SER A 94 -20.16 3.43 -49.00
CA SER A 94 -20.42 2.02 -49.23
C SER A 94 -19.21 1.35 -49.91
N GLY A 95 -18.87 0.13 -49.50
CA GLY A 95 -17.91 -0.73 -50.19
C GLY A 95 -17.42 -1.80 -49.21
N GLU A 96 -18.08 -2.95 -49.15
CA GLU A 96 -17.83 -4.15 -49.95
C GLU A 96 -17.13 -5.20 -49.08
N ASP A 97 -17.82 -6.33 -48.93
CA ASP A 97 -17.38 -7.54 -48.26
C ASP A 97 -16.12 -8.10 -48.93
N THR A 98 -15.04 -8.21 -48.16
CA THR A 98 -13.92 -9.10 -48.49
C THR A 98 -13.53 -9.89 -47.25
N TYR A 99 -13.89 -11.18 -47.28
CA TYR A 99 -13.36 -12.21 -46.40
C TYR A 99 -11.85 -12.34 -46.63
N PRO A 100 -11.00 -12.24 -45.60
CA PRO A 100 -9.63 -12.72 -45.69
C PRO A 100 -9.62 -14.25 -45.59
N ALA A 101 -8.91 -14.85 -46.54
CA ALA A 101 -8.65 -16.28 -46.64
C ALA A 101 -7.95 -16.84 -45.39
N GLU A 102 -8.23 -18.11 -45.11
CA GLU A 102 -7.54 -18.94 -44.13
C GLU A 102 -6.02 -18.92 -44.38
N PRO A 103 -5.19 -18.70 -43.35
CA PRO A 103 -3.74 -18.86 -43.49
C PRO A 103 -3.39 -20.34 -43.62
N GLU A 104 -2.63 -20.66 -44.67
CA GLU A 104 -2.03 -21.97 -44.90
C GLU A 104 -1.00 -22.32 -43.79
N ASP A 105 -1.00 -23.60 -43.43
CA ASP A 105 -0.13 -24.27 -42.47
C ASP A 105 1.36 -24.09 -42.84
N PRO A 106 2.21 -23.49 -41.98
CA PRO A 106 3.64 -23.43 -42.26
C PRO A 106 4.30 -24.80 -42.00
N GLU A 107 4.87 -25.35 -43.08
CA GLU A 107 5.69 -26.57 -43.09
C GLU A 107 6.80 -26.56 -42.02
N GLU A 108 7.05 -27.76 -41.48
CA GLU A 108 8.09 -28.09 -40.51
C GLU A 108 9.46 -27.53 -40.90
N ALA A 109 9.93 -26.54 -40.13
CA ALA A 109 11.30 -26.05 -40.23
C ALA A 109 12.27 -26.98 -39.48
N GLU A 110 13.29 -27.42 -40.22
CA GLU A 110 14.37 -28.29 -39.76
C GLU A 110 15.14 -27.71 -38.56
N SER A 111 15.66 -28.63 -37.74
CA SER A 111 16.35 -28.37 -36.48
C SER A 111 17.56 -27.42 -36.59
N PRO A 112 17.78 -26.54 -35.60
CA PRO A 112 18.93 -25.63 -35.63
C PRO A 112 20.25 -26.35 -35.33
N VAL A 113 21.26 -25.98 -36.12
CA VAL A 113 22.67 -26.34 -36.00
C VAL A 113 23.27 -25.75 -34.72
N GLU A 114 24.01 -26.56 -33.96
CA GLU A 114 24.75 -26.14 -32.76
C GLU A 114 25.80 -25.04 -33.08
N PRO A 115 25.88 -23.97 -32.28
CA PRO A 115 26.94 -22.98 -32.43
C PRO A 115 28.26 -23.45 -31.82
N GLU A 116 29.34 -23.40 -32.61
CA GLU A 116 30.72 -23.61 -32.16
C GLU A 116 31.16 -22.53 -31.15
N GLU A 117 31.87 -22.97 -30.10
CA GLU A 117 32.46 -22.13 -29.05
C GLU A 117 33.54 -21.18 -29.60
N PRO A 118 33.48 -19.86 -29.31
CA PRO A 118 34.56 -18.96 -29.65
C PRO A 118 35.76 -19.13 -28.70
N GLN A 119 36.91 -19.47 -29.29
CA GLN A 119 38.22 -19.49 -28.63
C GLN A 119 38.59 -18.10 -28.12
N GLY A 120 38.92 -18.00 -26.83
CA GLY A 120 39.36 -16.77 -26.19
C GLY A 120 40.77 -16.33 -26.63
N PRO A 121 41.06 -15.02 -26.71
CA PRO A 121 42.40 -14.55 -27.02
C PRO A 121 43.33 -14.59 -25.81
N GLU A 122 44.56 -15.01 -26.11
CA GLU A 122 45.69 -15.25 -25.23
C GLU A 122 46.21 -14.00 -24.49
N ARG A 123 46.68 -14.20 -23.27
CA ARG A 123 47.48 -13.22 -22.50
C ARG A 123 48.91 -13.14 -23.06
N PRO A 124 49.51 -11.94 -23.15
CA PRO A 124 50.96 -11.81 -23.20
C PRO A 124 51.55 -11.47 -21.82
N ASP A 125 52.50 -12.28 -21.40
CA ASP A 125 53.35 -12.10 -20.22
C ASP A 125 54.44 -11.03 -20.43
N GLY A 126 54.51 -10.09 -19.47
CA GLY A 126 55.70 -9.42 -18.91
C GLY A 126 56.53 -8.45 -19.79
N PRO A 127 57.63 -7.87 -19.28
CA PRO A 127 58.06 -7.65 -17.88
C PRO A 127 58.54 -6.18 -17.61
N GLY A 128 58.81 -5.82 -16.35
CA GLY A 128 59.82 -4.79 -16.04
C GLY A 128 59.48 -3.77 -14.94
N ASP A 129 59.90 -4.06 -13.71
CA ASP A 129 60.56 -3.09 -12.82
C ASP A 129 62.03 -2.93 -13.30
N PRO A 130 62.75 -1.79 -13.09
CA PRO A 130 62.96 -1.24 -11.75
C PRO A 130 63.23 0.29 -11.62
N ASP A 131 63.41 0.67 -10.34
CA ASP A 131 64.30 1.69 -9.76
C ASP A 131 63.88 3.17 -9.64
N GLU A 132 63.73 3.56 -8.36
CA GLU A 132 64.45 4.61 -7.63
C GLU A 132 64.77 5.95 -8.33
N ALA A 133 64.29 7.06 -7.75
CA ALA A 133 65.11 7.97 -6.92
C ALA A 133 64.45 9.34 -6.70
N ASP A 134 64.63 9.86 -5.47
CA ASP A 134 64.78 11.26 -5.04
C ASP A 134 63.71 12.31 -5.44
N GLY A 135 63.19 13.16 -4.55
CA GLY A 135 63.67 13.69 -3.28
C GLY A 135 63.11 15.12 -3.13
N LEU A 136 63.37 15.76 -1.98
CA LEU A 136 63.00 17.12 -1.52
C LEU A 136 61.68 17.17 -0.72
N GLU A 137 61.74 17.13 0.62
CA GLU A 137 62.06 18.28 1.53
C GLU A 137 61.08 19.44 1.31
N GLY A 138 60.33 19.97 2.27
CA GLY A 138 60.20 19.84 3.72
C GLY A 138 59.28 20.99 4.16
N ASP A 139 58.69 20.93 5.35
CA ASP A 139 58.73 22.04 6.32
C ASP A 139 57.99 21.65 7.61
N GLU A 140 58.59 22.09 8.70
CA GLU A 140 58.33 21.75 10.08
C GLU A 140 57.23 22.63 10.70
N GLY A 141 56.61 22.15 11.77
CA GLY A 141 55.68 22.97 12.55
C GLY A 141 55.03 22.22 13.69
N ALA A 142 55.83 21.88 14.70
CA ALA A 142 55.41 21.33 15.98
C ALA A 142 54.47 22.28 16.74
N GLU A 143 53.56 21.72 17.55
CA GLU A 143 53.59 21.84 19.02
C GLU A 143 52.39 21.15 19.68
N THR A 144 52.69 20.15 20.52
CA THR A 144 51.85 19.61 21.60
C THR A 144 51.91 20.51 22.83
N PRO A 145 50.88 20.51 23.70
CA PRO A 145 51.06 19.90 25.04
C PRO A 145 49.83 19.05 25.46
N GLU A 146 50.04 17.85 25.99
CA GLU A 146 50.11 17.49 27.43
C GLU A 146 48.76 17.52 28.19
N GLU A 147 48.38 16.30 28.61
CA GLU A 147 48.01 15.91 29.98
C GLU A 147 46.76 16.51 30.64
N SER A 148 45.78 15.65 30.95
CA SER A 148 45.34 15.38 32.34
C SER A 148 44.20 14.37 32.35
N ALA A 149 44.47 13.22 32.97
CA ALA A 149 43.47 12.25 33.39
C ALA A 149 43.01 12.62 34.81
N GLU A 150 41.70 12.74 35.04
CA GLU A 150 41.14 12.77 36.39
C GLU A 150 40.22 11.58 36.61
N ALA A 151 40.54 10.87 37.69
CA ALA A 151 39.82 9.74 38.25
C ALA A 151 38.80 10.26 39.27
N GLU A 152 37.55 9.82 39.18
CA GLU A 152 36.57 10.04 40.23
C GLU A 152 36.48 8.80 41.14
N SER A 153 36.70 9.02 42.44
CA SER A 153 36.42 8.07 43.52
C SER A 153 35.12 8.45 44.23
N PRO A 154 34.38 7.48 44.79
CA PRO A 154 33.13 7.73 45.50
C PRO A 154 33.38 7.94 47.00
N GLU A 155 32.71 8.92 47.61
CA GLU A 155 32.60 8.98 49.07
C GLU A 155 31.19 9.35 49.54
N ASP A 156 30.81 8.60 50.57
CA ASP A 156 29.61 8.67 51.39
C ASP A 156 29.30 10.07 51.93
N ARG A 157 27.99 10.37 52.03
CA ARG A 157 27.50 11.23 53.12
C ARG A 157 26.11 10.84 53.59
N ALA A 158 26.08 10.31 54.80
CA ALA A 158 24.90 10.13 55.61
C ALA A 158 24.44 11.47 56.24
N GLY A 159 23.12 11.68 56.24
CA GLY A 159 22.34 12.28 57.32
C GLY A 159 22.26 13.81 57.41
N VAL A 160 21.03 14.34 57.36
CA VAL A 160 20.41 15.14 58.46
C VAL A 160 18.92 15.38 58.15
N SER A 161 18.15 15.21 59.22
CA SER A 161 16.70 15.35 59.39
C SER A 161 16.21 16.82 59.37
N GLY A 162 14.97 17.03 58.92
CA GLY A 162 14.20 18.25 59.19
C GLY A 162 12.92 18.34 58.35
N GLY A 163 11.76 18.07 58.96
CA GLY A 163 10.49 17.89 58.26
C GLY A 163 9.71 19.15 57.90
N SER A 164 8.66 18.95 57.11
CA SER A 164 7.38 19.66 57.23
C SER A 164 6.28 18.83 56.58
N ALA A 165 5.16 18.74 57.30
CA ALA A 165 3.93 18.11 56.88
C ALA A 165 3.14 19.06 55.96
N ALA A 166 2.64 18.54 54.85
CA ALA A 166 1.44 19.03 54.17
C ALA A 166 0.90 17.91 53.28
N ASP A 167 -0.43 17.81 53.28
CA ASP A 167 -1.30 16.92 52.50
C ASP A 167 -0.82 16.62 51.08
N GLU A 168 -0.97 15.36 50.63
CA GLU A 168 -1.23 15.00 49.22
C GLU A 168 -1.82 13.57 49.10
N PRO A 169 -2.64 13.31 48.07
CA PRO A 169 -3.63 12.22 48.02
C PRO A 169 -3.08 10.84 47.63
N SER A 170 -3.77 9.80 48.09
CA SER A 170 -3.51 8.40 47.77
C SER A 170 -3.83 8.04 46.31
N VAL A 171 -2.88 8.24 45.41
CA VAL A 171 -2.88 7.65 44.05
C VAL A 171 -1.72 6.66 43.94
N THR A 172 -1.81 5.54 44.66
CA THR A 172 -0.74 4.51 44.63
C THR A 172 -1.27 3.08 44.71
N GLY A 173 -2.53 2.87 44.35
CA GLY A 173 -3.14 1.53 44.28
C GLY A 173 -3.03 0.85 42.91
N LYS A 174 -3.19 1.60 41.81
CA LYS A 174 -3.27 1.02 40.44
C LYS A 174 -1.97 1.05 39.63
N PHE A 175 -0.98 1.85 40.04
CA PHE A 175 0.30 1.94 39.33
C PHE A 175 1.23 0.76 39.66
N MET A 176 1.22 0.28 40.92
CA MET A 176 2.03 -0.86 41.36
C MET A 176 1.56 -2.20 40.79
N ASP A 177 0.26 -2.39 40.51
CA ASP A 177 -0.24 -3.61 39.85
C ASP A 177 0.17 -3.71 38.38
N ARG A 178 0.40 -2.57 37.71
CA ARG A 178 0.89 -2.54 36.33
C ARG A 178 2.40 -2.81 36.23
N VAL A 179 3.16 -2.47 37.28
CA VAL A 179 4.62 -2.71 37.34
C VAL A 179 4.96 -4.12 37.84
N LYS A 180 4.12 -4.74 38.68
CA LYS A 180 4.34 -6.13 39.12
C LYS A 180 4.04 -7.20 38.05
N GLY A 181 3.27 -6.87 37.02
CA GLY A 181 3.10 -7.72 35.83
C GLY A 181 4.31 -7.71 34.87
N ALA A 182 5.24 -6.76 35.03
CA ALA A 182 6.36 -6.55 34.10
C ALA A 182 7.62 -7.39 34.42
N PHE A 183 7.60 -8.22 35.47
CA PHE A 183 8.74 -9.05 35.89
C PHE A 183 8.46 -10.56 35.82
N SER A 184 7.40 -10.98 35.13
CA SER A 184 7.32 -12.37 34.67
C SER A 184 8.14 -12.47 33.38
N SER A 185 9.43 -12.70 33.54
CA SER A 185 10.41 -12.94 32.47
C SER A 185 10.18 -14.32 31.82
N GLY A 186 9.01 -14.49 31.22
CA GLY A 186 8.74 -15.50 30.21
C GLY A 186 8.57 -14.79 28.89
N ASP A 187 9.28 -15.23 27.87
CA ASP A 187 9.18 -14.80 26.47
C ASP A 187 7.83 -15.21 25.86
N SER A 188 6.72 -14.89 26.54
CA SER A 188 5.38 -15.19 26.07
C SER A 188 4.92 -14.04 25.18
N VAL A 189 4.80 -14.31 23.88
CA VAL A 189 4.10 -13.47 22.91
C VAL A 189 2.77 -13.04 23.51
N ARG A 190 2.54 -11.73 23.62
CA ARG A 190 1.27 -11.19 24.09
C ARG A 190 0.26 -11.31 22.96
N GLU A 191 -0.91 -11.89 23.23
CA GLU A 191 -1.98 -12.03 22.24
C GLU A 191 -3.16 -11.12 22.59
N ILE A 192 -3.71 -10.43 21.58
CA ILE A 192 -4.98 -9.71 21.64
C ILE A 192 -5.93 -10.41 20.66
N SER A 193 -7.11 -10.83 21.10
CA SER A 193 -8.09 -11.52 20.24
C SER A 193 -9.35 -10.69 20.06
N GLU A 194 -9.86 -10.57 18.84
CA GLU A 194 -11.09 -9.83 18.51
C GLU A 194 -11.85 -10.46 17.33
N THR A 195 -13.16 -10.20 17.22
CA THR A 195 -13.98 -10.63 16.06
C THR A 195 -14.27 -9.47 15.11
N VAL A 196 -13.96 -9.66 13.84
CA VAL A 196 -14.19 -8.73 12.74
C VAL A 196 -15.34 -9.24 11.87
N ASP A 197 -16.56 -8.86 12.25
CA ASP A 197 -17.78 -9.23 11.55
C ASP A 197 -18.11 -8.22 10.44
N ARG A 198 -18.68 -7.06 10.80
CA ARG A 198 -19.08 -6.02 9.84
C ARG A 198 -18.47 -4.66 10.18
N PRO A 199 -17.21 -4.40 9.81
CA PRO A 199 -16.62 -3.06 9.90
C PRO A 199 -17.48 -2.01 9.19
N ASP A 200 -17.49 -0.78 9.66
CA ASP A 200 -18.24 0.28 8.96
C ASP A 200 -17.68 0.49 7.54
N PHE A 201 -18.57 0.62 6.56
CA PHE A 201 -18.22 0.84 5.16
C PHE A 201 -19.07 1.93 4.49
N HIS A 202 -19.85 2.69 5.28
CA HIS A 202 -20.66 3.76 4.73
C HIS A 202 -19.77 4.92 4.28
N LEU A 203 -19.68 5.12 2.97
CA LEU A 203 -18.84 6.15 2.34
C LEU A 203 -19.69 7.37 1.95
N PRO A 204 -19.83 8.39 2.81
CA PRO A 204 -20.66 9.55 2.51
C PRO A 204 -20.14 10.29 1.26
N GLY A 205 -21.06 10.79 0.43
CA GLY A 205 -20.73 11.61 -0.74
C GLY A 205 -20.35 10.82 -2.00
N ARG A 206 -20.34 9.48 -1.97
CA ARG A 206 -20.29 8.67 -3.19
C ARG A 206 -21.68 8.56 -3.81
N ALA A 207 -21.75 8.64 -5.13
CA ALA A 207 -23.02 8.49 -5.86
C ALA A 207 -23.56 7.06 -5.80
N TYR A 208 -22.66 6.06 -5.81
CA TYR A 208 -22.99 4.63 -5.77
C TYR A 208 -22.02 3.90 -4.83
N PRO A 209 -22.15 4.07 -3.50
CA PRO A 209 -21.39 3.27 -2.54
C PRO A 209 -21.99 1.86 -2.44
N PRO A 210 -21.19 0.84 -2.05
CA PRO A 210 -21.78 -0.41 -1.56
C PRO A 210 -22.73 -0.11 -0.40
N ASP A 211 -23.78 -0.92 -0.27
CA ASP A 211 -24.93 -0.68 0.61
C ASP A 211 -25.31 -1.91 1.45
N ALA A 212 -24.65 -3.05 1.26
CA ALA A 212 -24.92 -4.28 1.99
C ALA A 212 -23.65 -5.10 2.27
N TYR A 213 -23.77 -6.04 3.22
CA TYR A 213 -22.87 -7.18 3.33
C TYR A 213 -23.49 -8.39 2.63
N GLY A 214 -22.70 -9.06 1.79
CA GLY A 214 -23.09 -10.26 1.04
C GLY A 214 -22.08 -11.39 1.20
N THR A 215 -22.26 -12.48 0.45
CA THR A 215 -21.37 -13.65 0.48
C THR A 215 -20.70 -13.91 -0.88
N PRO A 216 -19.90 -12.95 -1.41
CA PRO A 216 -19.26 -13.08 -2.72
C PRO A 216 -18.20 -14.20 -2.79
N LEU A 217 -17.86 -14.80 -1.64
CA LEU A 217 -16.99 -15.97 -1.57
C LEU A 217 -17.73 -17.29 -1.81
N ASP A 218 -19.06 -17.29 -1.76
CA ASP A 218 -19.88 -18.45 -2.07
C ASP A 218 -20.10 -18.52 -3.59
N ARG A 219 -19.74 -19.65 -4.20
CA ARG A 219 -19.90 -19.84 -5.64
C ARG A 219 -21.25 -20.47 -5.97
N PRO A 220 -21.80 -20.22 -7.18
CA PRO A 220 -23.08 -20.80 -7.59
C PRO A 220 -23.12 -22.33 -7.59
N ASP A 221 -21.97 -23.00 -7.70
CA ASP A 221 -21.84 -24.45 -7.65
C ASP A 221 -21.85 -25.03 -6.21
N GLY A 222 -22.00 -24.18 -5.20
CA GLY A 222 -21.99 -24.54 -3.79
C GLY A 222 -20.60 -24.73 -3.19
N THR A 223 -19.54 -24.52 -3.98
CA THR A 223 -18.17 -24.42 -3.46
C THR A 223 -17.89 -23.00 -2.96
N ARG A 224 -16.76 -22.84 -2.27
CA ARG A 224 -16.28 -21.53 -1.83
C ARG A 224 -15.05 -21.13 -2.62
N THR A 225 -14.85 -19.83 -2.82
CA THR A 225 -13.56 -19.30 -3.23
C THR A 225 -12.50 -19.73 -2.23
N PRO A 226 -11.45 -20.45 -2.67
CA PRO A 226 -10.44 -20.97 -1.75
C PRO A 226 -9.68 -19.81 -1.12
N LEU A 227 -9.23 -19.98 0.14
CA LEU A 227 -8.39 -18.99 0.79
C LEU A 227 -7.14 -18.69 -0.07
N PHE A 228 -6.48 -19.73 -0.55
CA PHE A 228 -5.32 -19.65 -1.42
C PHE A 228 -5.48 -20.56 -2.64
N ASP A 229 -4.97 -20.11 -3.78
CA ASP A 229 -4.71 -20.94 -4.97
C ASP A 229 -3.23 -20.86 -5.29
N GLY A 230 -2.46 -21.83 -4.77
CA GLY A 230 -1.01 -21.80 -4.79
C GLY A 230 -0.39 -20.83 -3.78
N VAL A 231 0.85 -20.43 -4.06
CA VAL A 231 1.60 -19.45 -3.26
C VAL A 231 0.99 -18.06 -3.50
N PRO A 232 0.73 -17.25 -2.45
CA PRO A 232 0.26 -15.88 -2.64
C PRO A 232 1.14 -15.12 -3.62
N HIS A 233 0.53 -14.42 -4.56
CA HIS A 233 1.26 -13.64 -5.56
C HIS A 233 0.58 -12.30 -5.77
N ARG A 234 1.31 -11.30 -6.26
CA ARG A 234 0.79 -9.92 -6.34
C ARG A 234 -0.44 -9.78 -7.24
N ASP A 235 -0.55 -10.58 -8.30
CA ASP A 235 -1.68 -10.59 -9.23
C ASP A 235 -3.01 -11.06 -8.60
N GLN A 236 -2.94 -11.71 -7.44
CA GLN A 236 -4.09 -12.07 -6.62
C GLN A 236 -4.59 -10.89 -5.75
N THR A 237 -3.95 -9.72 -5.85
CA THR A 237 -4.42 -8.49 -5.21
C THR A 237 -4.99 -7.54 -6.25
N GLN A 238 -6.25 -7.17 -6.09
CA GLN A 238 -6.91 -6.25 -6.99
C GLN A 238 -7.85 -5.35 -6.20
N GLN A 239 -7.57 -4.06 -6.25
CA GLN A 239 -8.36 -3.03 -5.58
C GLN A 239 -9.69 -2.84 -6.30
N GLY A 240 -10.79 -2.83 -5.55
CA GLY A 240 -12.10 -2.44 -6.05
C GLY A 240 -12.41 -0.96 -5.83
N ALA A 241 -13.60 -0.66 -5.34
CA ALA A 241 -14.11 0.70 -5.26
C ALA A 241 -13.50 1.54 -4.13
N LEU A 242 -12.88 0.93 -3.13
CA LEU A 242 -12.37 1.62 -1.94
C LEU A 242 -11.16 2.52 -2.25
N GLY A 243 -11.01 3.63 -1.52
CA GLY A 243 -9.89 4.56 -1.67
C GLY A 243 -8.57 4.11 -1.01
N ASP A 244 -8.33 2.81 -0.88
CA ASP A 244 -7.30 2.23 -0.02
C ASP A 244 -6.10 1.67 -0.80
N CYS A 245 -5.80 2.22 -1.98
CA CYS A 245 -4.74 1.77 -2.89
C CYS A 245 -3.40 1.40 -2.23
N GLY A 246 -2.98 2.11 -1.18
CA GLY A 246 -1.74 1.80 -0.49
C GLY A 246 -1.82 0.55 0.40
N VAL A 247 -3.00 0.15 0.87
CA VAL A 247 -3.21 -1.16 1.52
C VAL A 247 -3.01 -2.25 0.48
N ILE A 248 -3.75 -2.21 -0.64
CA ILE A 248 -3.67 -3.23 -1.69
C ILE A 248 -2.29 -3.31 -2.34
N ALA A 249 -1.64 -2.18 -2.62
CA ALA A 249 -0.27 -2.16 -3.14
C ALA A 249 0.72 -2.81 -2.15
N THR A 250 0.54 -2.59 -0.84
CA THR A 250 1.38 -3.21 0.20
C THR A 250 1.12 -4.72 0.28
N LEU A 251 -0.14 -5.15 0.24
CA LEU A 251 -0.50 -6.57 0.22
C LEU A 251 0.12 -7.30 -0.99
N GLY A 252 -0.01 -6.73 -2.19
CA GLY A 252 0.56 -7.29 -3.40
C GLY A 252 2.09 -7.41 -3.31
N ALA A 253 2.74 -6.36 -2.79
CA ALA A 253 4.20 -6.36 -2.64
C ALA A 253 4.70 -7.39 -1.61
N VAL A 254 4.00 -7.56 -0.47
CA VAL A 254 4.34 -8.61 0.48
C VAL A 254 4.08 -10.00 -0.11
N ALA A 255 2.99 -10.19 -0.84
CA ALA A 255 2.68 -11.46 -1.48
C ALA A 255 3.78 -11.88 -2.47
N GLU A 256 4.30 -10.97 -3.28
CA GLU A 256 5.43 -11.29 -4.14
C GLU A 256 6.70 -11.64 -3.35
N HIS A 257 7.13 -10.69 -2.52
CA HIS A 257 8.49 -10.70 -2.03
C HIS A 257 8.64 -11.59 -0.80
N ARG A 258 7.54 -11.84 -0.09
CA ARG A 258 7.47 -12.56 1.18
C ARG A 258 6.14 -13.35 1.31
N PRO A 259 5.79 -14.22 0.36
CA PRO A 259 4.48 -14.89 0.36
C PRO A 259 4.20 -15.70 1.63
N GLN A 260 5.24 -16.29 2.22
CA GLN A 260 5.12 -17.05 3.46
C GLN A 260 4.61 -16.19 4.62
N ASP A 261 4.95 -14.89 4.64
CA ASP A 261 4.44 -13.98 5.66
C ASP A 261 2.91 -13.80 5.56
N ILE A 262 2.31 -13.93 4.37
CA ILE A 262 0.85 -13.96 4.22
C ILE A 262 0.28 -15.31 4.64
N VAL A 263 0.87 -16.41 4.18
CA VAL A 263 0.40 -17.78 4.49
C VAL A 263 0.38 -18.05 5.99
N ASP A 264 1.45 -17.67 6.71
CA ASP A 264 1.58 -17.90 8.15
C ASP A 264 0.58 -17.08 8.98
N ARG A 265 -0.03 -16.05 8.39
CA ARG A 265 -0.93 -15.13 9.07
C ARG A 265 -2.40 -15.45 8.86
N MET A 266 -2.74 -16.37 7.95
CA MET A 266 -4.13 -16.63 7.60
C MET A 266 -4.47 -18.11 7.68
N LYS A 267 -5.65 -18.41 8.21
CA LYS A 267 -6.19 -19.76 8.26
C LYS A 267 -7.70 -19.72 8.14
N GLU A 268 -8.28 -20.63 7.37
CA GLU A 268 -9.72 -20.83 7.32
C GLU A 268 -10.15 -21.84 8.41
N ASN A 269 -11.27 -21.54 9.07
CA ASN A 269 -11.87 -22.39 10.11
C ASN A 269 -12.97 -23.28 9.51
N GLU A 270 -13.30 -24.37 10.20
CA GLU A 270 -14.36 -25.30 9.78
C GLU A 270 -15.76 -24.65 9.68
N ASP A 271 -15.99 -23.55 10.40
CA ASP A 271 -17.24 -22.80 10.40
C ASP A 271 -17.32 -21.73 9.29
N GLY A 272 -16.30 -21.65 8.44
CA GLY A 272 -16.23 -20.68 7.35
C GLY A 272 -15.77 -19.28 7.78
N THR A 273 -15.39 -19.07 9.04
CA THR A 273 -14.64 -17.88 9.45
C THR A 273 -13.15 -18.03 9.15
N TYR A 274 -12.39 -16.96 9.31
CA TYR A 274 -10.95 -16.94 9.08
C TYR A 274 -10.21 -16.42 10.31
N GLU A 275 -9.09 -17.03 10.67
CA GLU A 275 -8.14 -16.46 11.62
C GLU A 275 -7.11 -15.63 10.84
N VAL A 276 -6.96 -14.35 11.21
CA VAL A 276 -5.92 -13.45 10.66
C VAL A 276 -5.05 -12.94 11.80
N SER A 277 -3.73 -13.04 11.66
CA SER A 277 -2.77 -12.61 12.67
C SER A 277 -1.96 -11.41 12.16
N LEU A 278 -1.95 -10.31 12.90
CA LEU A 278 -1.17 -9.10 12.61
C LEU A 278 -0.19 -8.81 13.75
N ASN A 279 1.02 -8.38 13.44
CA ASN A 279 1.97 -7.94 14.46
C ASN A 279 1.58 -6.53 14.90
N GLU A 280 1.43 -6.28 16.20
CA GLU A 280 1.31 -4.90 16.66
C GLU A 280 2.63 -4.17 16.37
N ALA A 281 2.51 -2.97 15.79
CA ALA A 281 3.62 -2.13 15.41
C ALA A 281 3.61 -0.84 16.23
N LYS A 282 4.79 -0.33 16.53
CA LYS A 282 5.00 0.98 17.18
C LYS A 282 5.91 1.84 16.32
N SER A 283 5.65 3.14 16.28
CA SER A 283 6.61 4.09 15.73
C SER A 283 7.76 4.29 16.72
N VAL A 284 8.98 4.34 16.20
CA VAL A 284 10.21 4.59 16.98
C VAL A 284 10.95 5.85 16.52
N GLY A 285 10.24 6.75 15.82
CA GLY A 285 10.76 8.01 15.30
C GLY A 285 11.05 7.99 13.80
N PHE A 286 11.10 9.17 13.19
CA PHE A 286 11.52 9.42 11.79
C PHE A 286 10.93 8.46 10.73
N GLY A 287 9.65 8.12 10.83
CA GLY A 287 8.99 7.24 9.85
C GLY A 287 9.41 5.77 9.94
N ARG A 288 10.08 5.36 11.02
CA ARG A 288 10.46 3.98 11.31
C ARG A 288 9.46 3.32 12.26
N TYR A 289 9.17 2.05 11.99
CA TYR A 289 8.26 1.21 12.75
C TYR A 289 8.91 -0.12 13.11
N GLU A 290 8.60 -0.63 14.30
CA GLU A 290 9.08 -1.92 14.81
C GLU A 290 7.91 -2.74 15.36
N PRO A 291 8.01 -4.08 15.31
CA PRO A 291 7.04 -4.93 16.00
C PRO A 291 7.17 -4.75 17.52
N THR A 292 6.06 -4.82 18.24
CA THR A 292 6.07 -4.77 19.72
C THR A 292 6.30 -6.14 20.35
N GLY A 293 6.18 -7.21 19.56
CA GLY A 293 6.11 -8.60 20.04
C GLY A 293 4.69 -9.04 20.43
N THR A 294 3.70 -8.14 20.41
CA THR A 294 2.29 -8.50 20.53
C THR A 294 1.75 -8.95 19.18
N VAL A 295 0.97 -10.03 19.17
CA VAL A 295 0.19 -10.47 18.00
C VAL A 295 -1.29 -10.15 18.23
N VAL A 296 -1.90 -9.48 17.25
CA VAL A 296 -3.34 -9.23 17.18
C VAL A 296 -3.96 -10.33 16.33
N LYS A 297 -4.72 -11.21 16.96
CA LYS A 297 -5.43 -12.32 16.31
C LYS A 297 -6.89 -11.94 16.09
N LEU A 298 -7.33 -11.96 14.85
CA LEU A 298 -8.67 -11.54 14.44
C LEU A 298 -9.43 -12.74 13.88
N THR A 299 -10.62 -13.02 14.40
CA THR A 299 -11.58 -13.92 13.77
C THR A 299 -12.44 -13.11 12.81
N VAL A 300 -12.29 -13.34 11.51
CA VAL A 300 -12.92 -12.57 10.43
C VAL A 300 -14.03 -13.39 9.80
N THR A 301 -15.24 -12.86 9.73
CA THR A 301 -16.35 -13.53 9.02
C THR A 301 -16.19 -13.40 7.51
N GLY A 302 -16.77 -14.31 6.74
CA GLY A 302 -16.61 -14.35 5.28
C GLY A 302 -17.50 -13.40 4.47
N ASP A 303 -18.42 -12.67 5.11
CA ASP A 303 -19.26 -11.70 4.42
C ASP A 303 -18.47 -10.42 4.08
N LEU A 304 -18.64 -9.91 2.87
CA LEU A 304 -17.91 -8.73 2.39
C LEU A 304 -18.89 -7.62 1.98
N PRO A 305 -18.46 -6.34 1.99
CA PRO A 305 -19.24 -5.27 1.40
C PRO A 305 -19.51 -5.55 -0.07
N VAL A 306 -20.76 -5.39 -0.49
CA VAL A 306 -21.24 -5.63 -1.85
C VAL A 306 -22.21 -4.51 -2.26
N TYR A 307 -22.50 -4.44 -3.56
CA TYR A 307 -23.67 -3.72 -4.05
C TYR A 307 -24.87 -4.66 -3.97
N SER A 308 -25.99 -4.20 -3.41
CA SER A 308 -27.18 -5.02 -3.21
C SER A 308 -27.75 -5.57 -4.52
N GLU A 309 -27.52 -4.88 -5.65
CA GLU A 309 -27.85 -5.33 -6.99
C GLU A 309 -26.96 -6.47 -7.50
N ILE A 310 -25.75 -6.60 -6.96
CA ILE A 310 -24.74 -7.60 -7.38
C ILE A 310 -24.06 -8.23 -6.13
N PRO A 311 -24.80 -9.00 -5.31
CA PRO A 311 -24.31 -9.49 -4.02
C PRO A 311 -23.24 -10.58 -4.12
N SER A 312 -22.96 -11.08 -5.34
CA SER A 312 -21.93 -12.08 -5.62
C SER A 312 -20.56 -11.48 -5.94
N VAL A 313 -20.43 -10.15 -5.98
CA VAL A 313 -19.16 -9.47 -6.29
C VAL A 313 -18.78 -8.57 -5.11
N ALA A 314 -17.58 -8.78 -4.55
CA ALA A 314 -17.05 -7.92 -3.51
C ALA A 314 -16.86 -6.50 -4.05
N ALA A 315 -17.31 -5.48 -3.31
CA ALA A 315 -17.20 -4.09 -3.74
C ALA A 315 -15.78 -3.51 -3.56
N PHE A 316 -14.99 -4.09 -2.66
CA PHE A 316 -13.63 -3.64 -2.32
C PHE A 316 -12.59 -4.60 -2.91
N ALA A 317 -11.63 -5.13 -2.16
CA ALA A 317 -10.68 -6.07 -2.74
C ALA A 317 -11.39 -7.24 -3.45
N ASP A 318 -10.97 -7.52 -4.68
CA ASP A 318 -11.64 -8.50 -5.54
C ASP A 318 -11.23 -9.94 -5.20
N SER A 319 -12.23 -10.83 -5.15
CA SER A 319 -12.06 -12.29 -5.05
C SER A 319 -12.53 -13.05 -6.30
N ALA A 320 -13.33 -12.40 -7.15
CA ALA A 320 -14.04 -13.06 -8.24
C ALA A 320 -13.13 -13.24 -9.47
N GLU A 321 -12.42 -12.18 -9.87
CA GLU A 321 -11.45 -12.19 -10.96
C GLU A 321 -10.12 -12.80 -10.52
N THR A 322 -9.71 -12.56 -9.26
CA THR A 322 -8.47 -13.12 -8.70
C THR A 322 -8.59 -14.61 -8.35
N GLY A 323 -9.81 -15.11 -8.16
CA GLY A 323 -10.10 -16.51 -7.87
C GLY A 323 -9.72 -16.99 -6.46
N VAL A 324 -9.29 -16.09 -5.57
CA VAL A 324 -8.83 -16.39 -4.21
C VAL A 324 -9.42 -15.44 -3.17
N ALA A 325 -9.54 -15.90 -1.93
CA ALA A 325 -10.19 -15.12 -0.86
C ALA A 325 -9.21 -14.37 0.05
N TRP A 326 -7.90 -14.68 0.03
CA TRP A 326 -6.97 -14.13 1.03
C TRP A 326 -6.89 -12.60 1.01
N ALA A 327 -6.86 -11.97 -0.17
CA ALA A 327 -6.72 -10.52 -0.28
C ALA A 327 -7.91 -9.76 0.35
N PRO A 328 -9.17 -10.05 0.01
CA PRO A 328 -10.31 -9.40 0.66
C PRO A 328 -10.48 -9.74 2.14
N ILE A 329 -10.15 -10.97 2.57
CA ILE A 329 -10.19 -11.31 4.00
C ILE A 329 -9.12 -10.54 4.78
N MET A 330 -7.92 -10.37 4.22
CA MET A 330 -6.87 -9.55 4.83
C MET A 330 -7.25 -8.06 4.84
N GLU A 331 -7.81 -7.52 3.76
CA GLU A 331 -8.34 -6.14 3.71
C GLU A 331 -9.40 -5.92 4.80
N LYS A 332 -10.34 -6.86 4.97
CA LYS A 332 -11.35 -6.82 6.03
C LYS A 332 -10.74 -6.85 7.43
N ALA A 333 -9.72 -7.69 7.65
CA ALA A 333 -9.00 -7.74 8.92
C ALA A 333 -8.32 -6.40 9.22
N ILE A 334 -7.65 -5.80 8.24
CA ILE A 334 -7.02 -4.49 8.34
C ILE A 334 -8.05 -3.39 8.58
N ALA A 335 -9.25 -3.49 8.00
CA ALA A 335 -10.35 -2.57 8.27
C ALA A 335 -10.77 -2.65 9.75
N GLY A 336 -10.91 -3.85 10.29
CA GLY A 336 -11.36 -4.09 11.67
C GLY A 336 -10.31 -3.97 12.77
N VAL A 337 -9.02 -3.86 12.43
CA VAL A 337 -7.92 -3.80 13.42
C VAL A 337 -8.01 -2.57 14.34
N ASP A 338 -8.72 -1.52 13.93
CA ASP A 338 -8.93 -0.32 14.76
C ASP A 338 -9.73 -0.59 16.05
N ARG A 339 -10.51 -1.67 16.10
CA ARG A 339 -11.20 -2.15 17.29
C ARG A 339 -10.25 -2.57 18.41
N THR A 340 -9.01 -2.89 18.06
CA THR A 340 -7.98 -3.28 19.03
C THR A 340 -7.06 -2.12 19.40
N TRP A 341 -7.28 -0.92 18.84
CA TRP A 341 -6.43 0.24 19.11
C TRP A 341 -6.74 0.84 20.47
N SER A 342 -5.71 1.34 21.16
CA SER A 342 -5.88 2.21 22.32
C SER A 342 -6.44 3.57 21.92
N GLU A 343 -7.02 4.29 22.88
CA GLU A 343 -7.47 5.68 22.69
C GLU A 343 -6.32 6.58 22.17
N ASP A 344 -5.10 6.41 22.69
CA ASP A 344 -3.92 7.16 22.23
C ASP A 344 -3.60 6.88 20.76
N LYS A 345 -3.72 5.62 20.32
CA LYS A 345 -3.48 5.25 18.92
C LYS A 345 -4.55 5.82 18.01
N GLN A 346 -5.83 5.77 18.42
CA GLN A 346 -6.93 6.39 17.68
C GLN A 346 -6.76 7.90 17.57
N ALA A 347 -6.43 8.59 18.66
CA ALA A 347 -6.19 10.03 18.68
C ALA A 347 -4.98 10.43 17.81
N SER A 348 -3.89 9.67 17.88
CA SER A 348 -2.71 9.87 17.03
C SER A 348 -3.07 9.72 15.55
N TRP A 349 -3.78 8.65 15.19
CA TRP A 349 -4.23 8.43 13.81
C TRP A 349 -5.15 9.57 13.33
N GLN A 350 -6.13 9.96 14.14
CA GLN A 350 -7.08 11.04 13.84
C GLN A 350 -6.35 12.36 13.58
N SER A 351 -5.45 12.75 14.50
CA SER A 351 -4.65 13.98 14.36
C SER A 351 -3.82 14.04 13.08
N THR A 352 -3.45 12.87 12.55
CA THR A 352 -2.67 12.74 11.33
C THR A 352 -3.57 12.77 10.09
N HIS A 353 -4.70 12.08 10.09
CA HIS A 353 -5.47 11.81 8.87
C HIS A 353 -6.64 12.75 8.63
N VAL A 354 -7.40 13.09 9.68
CA VAL A 354 -8.70 13.74 9.50
C VAL A 354 -8.88 14.82 10.55
N ARG A 355 -9.35 15.99 10.12
CA ARG A 355 -9.71 17.10 11.01
C ARG A 355 -11.21 17.10 11.35
N THR A 356 -11.81 15.92 11.46
CA THR A 356 -13.20 15.75 11.87
C THR A 356 -13.29 15.41 13.35
N ASP A 357 -14.41 15.71 13.97
CA ASP A 357 -14.64 15.45 15.39
C ASP A 357 -14.84 13.95 15.69
N ALA A 358 -15.34 13.18 14.71
CA ALA A 358 -15.52 11.73 14.84
C ALA A 358 -14.37 10.94 14.19
N PHE A 359 -13.90 9.90 14.89
CA PHE A 359 -12.93 8.93 14.38
C PHE A 359 -13.63 7.94 13.42
N PRO A 360 -13.30 7.94 12.12
CA PRO A 360 -13.83 6.93 11.20
C PRO A 360 -13.25 5.56 11.56
N THR A 361 -14.06 4.50 11.44
CA THR A 361 -13.65 3.11 11.71
C THR A 361 -13.85 2.24 10.48
N GLY A 362 -13.33 1.01 10.50
CA GLY A 362 -13.57 0.02 9.46
C GLY A 362 -13.04 0.42 8.09
N TYR A 363 -13.80 0.10 7.05
CA TYR A 363 -13.50 0.50 5.67
C TYR A 363 -13.65 2.01 5.46
N THR A 364 -14.53 2.68 6.20
CA THR A 364 -14.63 4.15 6.18
C THR A 364 -13.30 4.80 6.52
N ARG A 365 -12.56 4.25 7.50
CA ARG A 365 -11.20 4.67 7.84
C ARG A 365 -10.21 4.44 6.68
N LEU A 366 -10.24 3.25 6.07
CA LEU A 366 -9.34 2.90 4.97
C LEU A 366 -9.58 3.75 3.70
N ASN A 367 -10.81 4.21 3.49
CA ASN A 367 -11.16 5.05 2.33
C ASN A 367 -10.46 6.43 2.32
N PHE A 368 -9.89 6.88 3.45
CA PHE A 368 -9.07 8.09 3.48
C PHE A 368 -7.70 7.91 2.80
N GLY A 369 -7.39 6.70 2.35
CA GLY A 369 -6.08 6.34 1.81
C GLY A 369 -5.05 6.13 2.91
N THR A 370 -3.80 5.89 2.50
CA THR A 370 -2.68 5.70 3.41
C THR A 370 -1.58 6.71 3.13
N LYS A 371 -0.91 7.15 4.19
CA LYS A 371 0.37 7.85 4.13
C LYS A 371 1.51 6.85 4.13
N SER A 372 2.73 7.34 3.88
CA SER A 372 3.94 6.50 3.91
C SER A 372 4.16 5.85 5.27
N SER A 373 3.80 6.54 6.35
CA SER A 373 3.87 6.01 7.71
C SER A 373 2.92 4.83 7.94
N ASP A 374 1.69 4.89 7.43
CA ASP A 374 0.72 3.78 7.60
C ASP A 374 1.14 2.56 6.80
N ARG A 375 1.74 2.75 5.63
CA ARG A 375 2.31 1.65 4.83
C ARG A 375 3.52 1.01 5.52
N ALA A 376 4.38 1.80 6.16
CA ALA A 376 5.48 1.26 6.95
C ALA A 376 4.94 0.47 8.14
N GLU A 377 3.94 0.99 8.85
CA GLU A 377 3.25 0.27 9.92
C GLU A 377 2.65 -1.05 9.40
N LEU A 378 1.95 -1.01 8.26
CA LEU A 378 1.32 -2.18 7.66
C LEU A 378 2.34 -3.24 7.24
N LEU A 379 3.50 -2.85 6.69
CA LEU A 379 4.60 -3.78 6.42
C LEU A 379 5.07 -4.50 7.69
N VAL A 380 5.20 -3.79 8.82
CA VAL A 380 5.53 -4.42 10.11
C VAL A 380 4.41 -5.35 10.55
N GLN A 381 3.16 -4.93 10.46
CA GLN A 381 2.01 -5.76 10.84
C GLN A 381 1.99 -7.09 10.07
N LEU A 382 2.24 -7.02 8.76
CA LEU A 382 2.21 -8.16 7.83
C LEU A 382 3.47 -9.03 7.86
N THR A 383 4.61 -8.57 8.38
CA THR A 383 5.87 -9.32 8.27
C THR A 383 6.61 -9.52 9.58
N GLY A 384 6.23 -8.78 10.64
CA GLY A 384 6.97 -8.76 11.90
C GLY A 384 8.42 -8.25 11.75
N THR A 385 8.76 -7.67 10.60
CA THR A 385 10.08 -7.13 10.29
C THR A 385 10.00 -5.60 10.36
N PRO A 386 10.98 -4.89 10.96
CA PRO A 386 11.00 -3.44 10.97
C PRO A 386 10.87 -2.85 9.56
N ALA A 387 10.19 -1.71 9.47
CA ALA A 387 9.97 -1.00 8.21
C ALA A 387 10.21 0.49 8.39
N GLN A 388 10.61 1.16 7.32
CA GLN A 388 10.97 2.57 7.37
C GLN A 388 10.54 3.31 6.11
N VAL A 389 10.17 4.57 6.31
CA VAL A 389 10.02 5.58 5.26
C VAL A 389 11.40 6.18 4.96
N TRP A 390 11.85 6.05 3.72
CA TRP A 390 13.13 6.53 3.23
C TRP A 390 12.93 7.72 2.29
N ASP A 391 13.72 8.77 2.47
CA ASP A 391 13.70 9.89 1.54
C ASP A 391 14.31 9.48 0.19
N VAL A 392 13.74 10.01 -0.89
CA VAL A 392 14.35 9.90 -2.22
C VAL A 392 15.58 10.82 -2.26
N PRO A 393 16.78 10.32 -2.62
CA PRO A 393 17.98 11.15 -2.70
C PRO A 393 17.78 12.37 -3.62
N THR A 394 18.26 13.53 -3.19
CA THR A 394 18.14 14.80 -3.94
C THR A 394 19.49 15.39 -4.37
N GLY A 395 20.60 14.85 -3.86
CA GLY A 395 21.95 15.35 -4.12
C GLY A 395 23.00 14.25 -4.10
N TYR A 396 24.26 14.64 -3.97
CA TYR A 396 25.36 13.71 -3.83
C TYR A 396 25.46 13.19 -2.39
N ASP A 397 25.83 11.91 -2.22
CA ASP A 397 26.19 11.37 -0.91
C ASP A 397 27.65 11.67 -0.55
N HIS A 398 28.07 11.23 0.63
CA HIS A 398 29.42 11.40 1.14
C HIS A 398 30.48 10.58 0.36
N HIS A 399 30.06 9.69 -0.54
CA HIS A 399 30.92 8.95 -1.46
C HIS A 399 30.96 9.56 -2.87
N GLY A 400 30.28 10.70 -3.09
CA GLY A 400 30.22 11.37 -4.38
C GLY A 400 29.33 10.67 -5.41
N ARG A 401 28.44 9.74 -5.00
CA ARG A 401 27.42 9.16 -5.89
C ARG A 401 26.30 10.18 -6.07
N ASP A 402 25.82 10.37 -7.28
CA ASP A 402 24.65 11.23 -7.53
C ASP A 402 23.35 10.56 -7.05
N ALA A 403 22.27 11.34 -6.96
CA ALA A 403 20.96 10.90 -6.48
C ALA A 403 20.36 9.73 -7.28
N LYS A 404 20.53 9.73 -8.61
CA LYS A 404 20.02 8.67 -9.50
C LYS A 404 20.76 7.37 -9.23
N THR A 405 22.08 7.44 -9.10
CA THR A 405 22.95 6.30 -8.82
C THR A 405 22.64 5.70 -7.44
N GLN A 406 22.51 6.55 -6.40
CA GLN A 406 22.10 6.13 -5.06
C GLN A 406 20.75 5.41 -5.09
N PHE A 407 19.71 6.09 -5.57
CA PHE A 407 18.36 5.55 -5.56
C PHE A 407 18.24 4.24 -6.35
N ARG A 408 18.86 4.16 -7.53
CA ARG A 408 18.86 2.92 -8.33
C ARG A 408 19.54 1.77 -7.58
N GLN A 409 20.67 2.02 -6.94
CA GLN A 409 21.39 1.00 -6.19
C GLN A 409 20.58 0.54 -4.97
N ASP A 410 20.02 1.48 -4.21
CA ASP A 410 19.22 1.19 -3.03
C ASP A 410 17.99 0.35 -3.38
N ILE A 411 17.24 0.74 -4.42
CA ILE A 411 16.08 -0.02 -4.87
C ILE A 411 16.47 -1.40 -5.40
N ALA A 412 17.55 -1.51 -6.18
CA ALA A 412 18.04 -2.80 -6.68
C ALA A 412 18.42 -3.74 -5.53
N GLU A 413 19.11 -3.24 -4.50
CA GLU A 413 19.45 -4.00 -3.30
C GLU A 413 18.20 -4.47 -2.55
N LYS A 414 17.23 -3.57 -2.32
CA LYS A 414 15.98 -3.91 -1.63
C LYS A 414 15.20 -5.00 -2.36
N LEU A 415 15.04 -4.89 -3.66
CA LEU A 415 14.33 -5.91 -4.45
C LEU A 415 15.07 -7.25 -4.44
N ALA A 416 16.40 -7.23 -4.55
CA ALA A 416 17.23 -8.44 -4.48
C ALA A 416 17.15 -9.13 -3.11
N ASP A 417 16.98 -8.36 -2.03
CA ASP A 417 16.80 -8.86 -0.66
C ASP A 417 15.35 -9.32 -0.36
N GLY A 418 14.45 -9.32 -1.35
CA GLY A 418 13.03 -9.64 -1.13
C GLY A 418 12.33 -8.63 -0.23
N CYS A 419 12.75 -7.37 -0.25
CA CYS A 419 12.08 -6.29 0.44
C CYS A 419 11.07 -5.60 -0.51
N PRO A 420 9.78 -5.54 -0.14
CA PRO A 420 8.79 -4.80 -0.92
C PRO A 420 9.10 -3.30 -0.91
N VAL A 421 8.96 -2.64 -2.07
CA VAL A 421 9.17 -1.20 -2.22
C VAL A 421 7.88 -0.54 -2.67
N ILE A 422 7.32 0.34 -1.82
CA ILE A 422 6.08 1.04 -2.11
C ILE A 422 6.34 2.54 -2.26
N VAL A 423 5.85 3.12 -3.36
CA VAL A 423 5.87 4.56 -3.62
C VAL A 423 4.44 5.09 -3.75
N ALA A 424 4.24 6.39 -3.54
CA ALA A 424 2.96 7.03 -3.80
C ALA A 424 3.17 8.26 -4.67
N THR A 425 2.27 8.47 -5.63
CA THR A 425 2.30 9.66 -6.48
C THR A 425 1.80 10.86 -5.71
N ARG A 426 2.36 12.04 -6.03
CA ARG A 426 1.82 13.30 -5.51
C ARG A 426 0.45 13.60 -6.10
N HIS A 427 -0.31 14.46 -5.45
CA HIS A 427 -1.50 15.04 -6.06
C HIS A 427 -1.12 15.95 -7.23
N GLN A 428 -1.91 15.89 -8.30
CA GLN A 428 -1.74 16.75 -9.47
C GLN A 428 -2.29 18.14 -9.16
N LYS A 429 -1.53 19.17 -9.51
CA LYS A 429 -1.98 20.56 -9.33
C LYS A 429 -3.00 20.91 -10.42
N LYS A 430 -3.93 21.82 -10.10
CA LYS A 430 -4.92 22.31 -11.07
C LYS A 430 -4.20 22.91 -12.29
N GLY A 431 -4.55 22.42 -13.49
CA GLY A 431 -3.97 22.88 -14.76
C GLY A 431 -2.61 22.26 -15.10
N GLU A 432 -2.07 21.37 -14.25
CA GLU A 432 -0.87 20.61 -14.57
C GLU A 432 -1.16 19.54 -15.63
N SER A 433 -0.17 19.19 -16.44
CA SER A 433 -0.26 18.03 -17.34
C SER A 433 -0.38 16.72 -16.54
N PRO A 434 -1.03 15.67 -17.08
CA PRO A 434 -1.06 14.36 -16.45
C PRO A 434 0.35 13.84 -16.14
N LEU A 435 0.47 13.06 -15.07
CA LEU A 435 1.73 12.43 -14.69
C LEU A 435 2.23 11.48 -15.81
N PRO A 436 3.55 11.35 -15.99
CA PRO A 436 4.14 10.50 -17.02
C PRO A 436 3.74 9.04 -16.86
N GLY A 437 3.88 8.26 -17.94
CA GLY A 437 3.65 6.82 -17.91
C GLY A 437 2.21 6.39 -17.64
N LYS A 438 1.22 7.31 -17.63
CA LYS A 438 -0.17 7.08 -17.21
C LYS A 438 -0.34 6.82 -15.70
N LEU A 439 0.56 7.38 -14.90
CA LEU A 439 0.41 7.38 -13.44
C LEU A 439 -0.89 8.10 -13.03
N VAL A 440 -1.59 7.52 -12.06
CA VAL A 440 -2.73 8.11 -11.37
C VAL A 440 -2.17 8.98 -10.24
N ALA A 441 -2.65 10.22 -10.12
CA ALA A 441 -2.20 11.14 -9.08
C ALA A 441 -2.82 10.81 -7.71
N GLY A 442 -2.04 10.95 -6.63
CA GLY A 442 -2.49 10.60 -5.28
C GLY A 442 -2.73 9.10 -5.06
N HIS A 443 -2.00 8.26 -5.78
CA HIS A 443 -2.18 6.80 -5.82
C HIS A 443 -0.91 6.08 -5.40
N ALA A 444 -1.04 4.91 -4.77
CA ALA A 444 0.09 4.09 -4.37
C ALA A 444 0.43 3.03 -5.42
N TYR A 445 1.72 2.72 -5.54
CA TYR A 445 2.26 1.75 -6.47
C TYR A 445 3.33 0.91 -5.78
N GLU A 446 3.43 -0.34 -6.17
CA GLU A 446 4.61 -1.14 -5.91
C GLU A 446 5.66 -0.86 -6.99
N LEU A 447 6.93 -0.71 -6.60
CA LEU A 447 8.06 -0.69 -7.53
C LEU A 447 8.57 -2.13 -7.66
N THR A 448 8.37 -2.73 -8.83
CA THR A 448 8.52 -4.19 -9.03
C THR A 448 9.89 -4.58 -9.55
N ALA A 449 10.51 -3.72 -10.37
CA ALA A 449 11.79 -4.00 -11.00
C ALA A 449 12.50 -2.72 -11.47
N ILE A 450 13.79 -2.88 -11.80
CA ILE A 450 14.55 -1.96 -12.63
C ILE A 450 14.97 -2.74 -13.86
N ASN A 451 14.49 -2.34 -15.04
CA ASN A 451 14.80 -3.07 -16.27
C ASN A 451 16.22 -2.80 -16.78
N GLU A 452 16.60 -3.50 -17.85
CA GLU A 452 17.97 -3.50 -18.40
C GLU A 452 18.50 -2.11 -18.78
N ILE A 453 17.61 -1.19 -19.17
CA ILE A 453 17.97 0.19 -19.51
C ILE A 453 17.91 1.15 -18.32
N GLY A 454 17.71 0.63 -17.11
CA GLY A 454 17.68 1.38 -15.86
C GLY A 454 16.40 2.17 -15.63
N ARG A 455 15.27 1.73 -16.18
CA ARG A 455 13.94 2.31 -15.91
C ARG A 455 13.22 1.52 -14.82
N PHE A 456 12.45 2.23 -14.01
CA PHE A 456 11.68 1.69 -12.90
C PHE A 456 10.33 1.18 -13.40
N GLU A 457 10.02 -0.06 -13.08
CA GLU A 457 8.74 -0.69 -13.37
C GLU A 457 7.87 -0.63 -12.12
N LEU A 458 6.60 -0.28 -12.30
CA LEU A 458 5.66 -0.14 -11.21
C LEU A 458 4.41 -0.95 -11.51
N ARG A 459 3.81 -1.50 -10.46
CA ARG A 459 2.51 -2.17 -10.51
C ARG A 459 1.43 -1.31 -9.88
N ASN A 460 0.33 -1.18 -10.60
CA ASN A 460 -0.88 -0.53 -10.14
C ASN A 460 -1.72 -1.52 -9.31
N PRO A 461 -2.15 -1.17 -8.07
CA PRO A 461 -2.97 -2.06 -7.24
C PRO A 461 -4.35 -2.38 -7.82
N TYR A 462 -4.79 -1.70 -8.88
CA TYR A 462 -5.96 -2.11 -9.66
C TYR A 462 -5.74 -3.40 -10.48
N ASN A 463 -4.53 -3.99 -10.42
CA ASN A 463 -4.14 -5.16 -11.23
C ASN A 463 -4.33 -4.95 -12.74
N ALA A 464 -4.37 -3.70 -13.16
CA ALA A 464 -4.63 -3.28 -14.52
C ALA A 464 -4.01 -1.90 -14.74
N ARG A 465 -3.69 -1.61 -16.01
CA ARG A 465 -3.17 -0.30 -16.43
C ARG A 465 -1.89 0.08 -15.66
N ASP A 466 -0.95 -0.86 -15.60
CA ASP A 466 0.38 -0.56 -15.08
C ASP A 466 1.02 0.58 -15.88
N PRO A 467 1.69 1.53 -15.21
CA PRO A 467 2.35 2.61 -15.90
C PRO A 467 3.50 2.09 -16.75
N LYS A 468 3.84 2.82 -17.81
CA LYS A 468 5.04 2.52 -18.58
C LYS A 468 6.29 2.69 -17.69
N PRO A 469 7.36 1.89 -17.91
CA PRO A 469 8.60 2.05 -17.16
C PRO A 469 9.14 3.48 -17.23
N LEU A 470 9.45 4.03 -16.06
CA LEU A 470 9.83 5.44 -15.87
C LEU A 470 11.34 5.61 -15.72
N THR A 471 11.86 6.72 -16.20
CA THR A 471 13.22 7.17 -15.82
C THR A 471 13.24 7.63 -14.36
N PHE A 472 14.45 7.76 -13.79
CA PHE A 472 14.62 8.30 -12.43
C PHE A 472 13.97 9.67 -12.24
N ASP A 473 14.19 10.60 -13.18
CA ASP A 473 13.66 11.96 -13.06
C ASP A 473 12.13 11.97 -13.19
N GLU A 474 11.57 11.20 -14.14
CA GLU A 474 10.11 11.06 -14.25
C GLU A 474 9.49 10.48 -12.98
N LEU A 475 10.11 9.45 -12.39
CA LEU A 475 9.63 8.85 -11.15
C LEU A 475 9.72 9.86 -10.01
N ARG A 476 10.91 10.39 -9.72
CA ARG A 476 11.19 11.35 -8.63
C ARG A 476 10.24 12.55 -8.69
N ASP A 477 10.00 13.10 -9.87
CA ASP A 477 9.16 14.28 -10.04
C ASP A 477 7.65 13.96 -9.95
N SER A 478 7.27 12.68 -9.98
CA SER A 478 5.87 12.20 -9.91
C SER A 478 5.48 11.64 -8.55
N ILE A 479 6.44 11.19 -7.74
CA ILE A 479 6.19 10.60 -6.43
C ILE A 479 6.31 11.61 -5.29
N LEU A 480 5.78 11.24 -4.12
CA LEU A 480 6.13 11.87 -2.85
C LEU A 480 7.64 11.77 -2.63
N PRO A 481 8.27 12.66 -1.84
CA PRO A 481 9.72 12.68 -1.67
C PRO A 481 10.28 11.49 -0.86
N ASN A 482 9.51 10.41 -0.72
CA ASN A 482 9.88 9.22 0.02
C ASN A 482 9.29 7.94 -0.59
N TYR A 483 9.89 6.82 -0.21
CA TYR A 483 9.42 5.46 -0.47
C TYR A 483 9.39 4.67 0.84
N VAL A 484 8.70 3.53 0.83
CA VAL A 484 8.51 2.68 2.00
C VAL A 484 9.05 1.30 1.70
N THR A 485 9.85 0.74 2.61
CA THR A 485 10.39 -0.63 2.50
C THR A 485 10.67 -1.23 3.86
N LEU A 486 10.87 -2.54 3.89
CA LEU A 486 11.44 -3.25 5.04
C LEU A 486 12.91 -2.90 5.26
N GLU A 487 13.33 -3.04 6.51
CA GLU A 487 14.74 -3.18 6.89
C GLU A 487 15.24 -4.57 6.50
N LYS A 488 16.52 -4.64 6.16
CA LYS A 488 17.17 -5.92 5.88
C LYS A 488 17.23 -6.73 7.17
N LYS A 489 16.91 -8.03 7.08
CA LYS A 489 17.01 -8.94 8.23
C LYS A 489 18.45 -9.14 8.70
#